data_AF-A0A3N0AI27-F1
#
_entry.id   AF-A0A3N0AI27-F1
#
_cell.length_a   1.000
_cell.length_b   1.000
_cell.length_c   1.000
_cell.angle_alpha   90.00
_cell.angle_beta   90.00
_cell.angle_gamma   90.00
#
_symmetry.space_group_name_H-M   'P 1'
#
loop_
_entity.id
_entity.type
_entity.pdbx_description
1 polymer ?
#
loop_
_entity_poly.entity_id
_entity_poly.type
_entity_poly.pdbx_seq_one_letter_code
_entity_poly.pdbx_strand_id
1 'polypeptide(L)' 'MEEVCDAAIEEFSLSKREGEILKYIARGYTVDNISKKLVISPYTTQTHVRHIYSKMHVHKRSELLDYINMHRGDNND' A
#
# COMPACT_ATOMS: atom_id res chain seq x y z
N MET A 1 11.99 -3.88 -3.43
CA MET A 1 10.55 -3.50 -3.44
C MET A 1 9.78 -4.21 -2.34
N GLU A 2 10.05 -5.50 -2.09
CA GLU A 2 9.40 -6.23 -1.00
C GLU A 2 9.82 -5.71 0.38
N GLU A 3 11.07 -5.29 0.55
CA GLU A 3 11.60 -4.74 1.82
C GLU A 3 10.90 -3.44 2.27
N VAL A 4 10.68 -2.48 1.37
CA VAL A 4 9.99 -1.21 1.72
C VAL A 4 8.56 -1.45 2.20
N CYS A 5 7.87 -2.40 1.57
CA CYS A 5 6.50 -2.72 1.96
C CYS A 5 6.46 -3.46 3.30
N ASP A 6 7.42 -4.37 3.56
CA ASP A 6 7.51 -5.07 4.85
C ASP A 6 7.86 -4.11 5.99
N ALA A 7 8.81 -3.19 5.78
CA ALA A 7 9.15 -2.15 6.73
C ALA A 7 7.92 -1.30 7.11
N ALA A 8 7.14 -0.86 6.13
CA ALA A 8 5.89 -0.13 6.37
C ALA A 8 4.83 -0.99 7.10
N ILE A 9 4.75 -2.29 6.79
CA ILE A 9 3.82 -3.19 7.47
C ILE A 9 4.15 -3.31 8.95
N GLU A 10 5.43 -3.45 9.29
CA GLU A 10 5.89 -3.52 10.68
C GLU A 10 5.77 -2.16 11.38
N GLU A 11 6.25 -1.09 10.76
CA GLU A 11 6.23 0.28 11.27
C GLU A 11 4.80 0.75 11.61
N PHE A 12 3.84 0.49 10.72
CA PHE A 12 2.45 0.89 10.90
C PHE A 12 1.54 -0.22 11.43
N SER A 13 2.11 -1.37 11.83
CA SER A 13 1.35 -2.54 12.32
C SER A 13 0.15 -2.88 11.42
N LEU A 14 0.41 -2.99 10.11
CA LEU A 14 -0.58 -3.35 9.11
C LEU A 14 -0.93 -4.83 9.24
N SER A 15 -2.21 -5.17 9.08
CA SER A 15 -2.65 -6.56 9.03
C SER A 15 -2.12 -7.24 7.77
N LYS A 16 -2.05 -8.58 7.75
CA LYS A 16 -1.68 -9.35 6.54
C LYS A 16 -2.37 -8.86 5.27
N ARG A 17 -3.70 -8.66 5.33
CA ARG A 17 -4.49 -8.17 4.19
C ARG A 17 -4.12 -6.75 3.76
N GLU A 18 -3.87 -5.87 4.72
CA GLU A 18 -3.45 -4.49 4.47
C GLU A 18 -2.08 -4.45 3.80
N GLY A 19 -1.14 -5.26 4.29
CA GLY A 19 0.19 -5.41 3.71
C GLY A 19 0.19 -5.96 2.27
N GLU A 20 -0.65 -6.95 1.98
CA GLU A 20 -0.79 -7.43 0.60
C GLU A 20 -1.30 -6.33 -0.35
N ILE A 21 -2.32 -5.59 0.09
CA ILE A 21 -2.89 -4.47 -0.68
C ILE A 21 -1.84 -3.39 -0.90
N LEU A 22 -1.08 -3.03 0.15
CA LEU A 22 0.04 -2.08 0.06
C LEU A 22 1.06 -2.50 -1.00
N LYS A 23 1.49 -3.78 -0.98
CA LYS A 23 2.43 -4.35 -1.95
C LYS A 23 1.93 -4.23 -3.39
N TYR A 24 0.64 -4.41 -3.63
CA TYR A 24 0.06 -4.19 -4.95
C TYR A 24 -0.03 -2.71 -5.33
N ILE A 25 -0.39 -1.82 -4.40
CA ILE A 25 -0.41 -0.37 -4.67
C ILE A 25 0.99 0.13 -5.04
N ALA A 26 2.02 -0.31 -4.30
CA ALA A 26 3.43 -0.02 -4.57
C ALA A 26 3.84 -0.39 -5.99
N ARG A 27 3.34 -1.53 -6.49
CA ARG A 27 3.57 -2.03 -7.85
C ARG A 27 2.75 -1.29 -8.93
N GLY A 28 1.96 -0.30 -8.56
CA GLY A 28 1.13 0.49 -9.48
C GLY A 28 -0.25 -0.09 -9.76
N TYR A 29 -0.69 -1.14 -9.04
CA TYR A 29 -2.03 -1.69 -9.25
C TYR A 29 -3.12 -0.76 -8.71
N THR A 30 -4.25 -0.73 -9.42
CA THR A 30 -5.48 -0.04 -9.02
C THR A 30 -6.30 -0.91 -8.07
N VAL A 31 -7.21 -0.28 -7.32
CA VAL A 31 -8.12 -0.97 -6.38
C VAL A 31 -8.89 -2.11 -7.07
N ASP A 32 -9.36 -1.89 -8.31
CA ASP A 32 -10.08 -2.89 -9.10
C ASP A 32 -9.20 -4.11 -9.45
N ASN A 33 -7.95 -3.88 -9.86
CA ASN A 33 -7.03 -4.99 -10.12
C ASN A 33 -6.67 -5.77 -8.85
N ILE A 34 -6.52 -5.05 -7.73
CA ILE A 34 -6.24 -5.66 -6.42
C ILE A 34 -7.43 -6.51 -5.97
N SER A 35 -8.65 -5.99 -6.10
CA SER A 35 -9.86 -6.70 -5.71
C SER A 35 -10.04 -7.97 -6.53
N LYS A 36 -9.76 -7.93 -7.84
CA LYS A 36 -9.73 -9.12 -8.72
C LYS A 36 -8.67 -10.14 -8.30
N LYS A 37 -7.45 -9.69 -7.99
CA LYS A 37 -6.34 -10.57 -7.55
C LYS A 37 -6.60 -11.23 -6.20
N LEU A 38 -7.17 -10.49 -5.27
CA LEU A 38 -7.48 -10.98 -3.93
C LEU A 38 -8.85 -11.69 -3.87
N VAL A 39 -9.58 -11.73 -4.98
CA VAL A 39 -10.93 -12.32 -5.09
C VAL A 39 -11.88 -11.76 -4.04
N ILE A 40 -11.84 -10.43 -3.86
CA ILE A 40 -12.70 -9.68 -2.94
C ILE A 40 -13.39 -8.52 -3.66
N SER A 41 -14.43 -7.97 -3.04
CA SER A 41 -15.14 -6.82 -3.60
C SER A 41 -14.26 -5.55 -3.61
N PRO A 42 -14.35 -4.70 -4.64
CA PRO A 42 -13.60 -3.44 -4.70
C PRO A 42 -13.96 -2.52 -3.53
N TYR A 43 -15.20 -2.60 -3.03
CA TYR A 43 -15.61 -1.92 -1.81
C TYR A 43 -14.78 -2.34 -0.58
N THR A 44 -14.60 -3.65 -0.37
CA THR A 44 -13.79 -4.19 0.72
C THR A 44 -12.32 -3.77 0.58
N THR A 45 -11.78 -3.81 -0.65
CA THR A 45 -10.43 -3.30 -0.92
C THR A 45 -10.30 -1.82 -0.56
N GLN A 46 -11.27 -0.96 -0.94
CA GLN A 46 -11.25 0.45 -0.56
C GLN A 46 -11.27 0.66 0.96
N THR A 47 -12.06 -0.11 1.70
CA THR A 47 -12.08 -0.05 3.16
C THR A 47 -10.71 -0.37 3.74
N HIS A 48 -10.05 -1.44 3.26
CA HIS A 48 -8.69 -1.76 3.68
C HIS A 48 -7.70 -0.66 3.32
N VAL A 49 -7.78 -0.08 2.11
CA VAL A 49 -6.92 1.05 1.71
C VAL A 49 -7.12 2.25 2.62
N ARG A 50 -8.36 2.55 3.01
CA ARG A 50 -8.66 3.64 3.94
C ARG A 50 -8.08 3.38 5.33
N HIS A 51 -8.09 2.14 5.80
CA HIS A 51 -7.44 1.77 7.06
C HIS A 51 -5.92 1.93 6.98
N ILE A 52 -5.30 1.48 5.88
CA ILE A 52 -3.88 1.70 5.61
C ILE A 52 -3.57 3.20 5.65
N TYR A 53 -4.36 4.01 4.95
CA TYR A 53 -4.19 5.47 4.94
C TYR A 53 -4.26 6.08 6.33
N SER A 54 -5.24 5.65 7.13
CA SER A 54 -5.37 6.12 8.52
C SER A 54 -4.20 5.69 9.40
N LYS A 55 -3.67 4.47 9.22
CA LYS A 55 -2.52 3.96 10.00
C LYS A 55 -1.20 4.61 9.58
N MET A 56 -1.00 4.81 8.29
CA MET A 56 0.18 5.48 7.73
C MET A 56 0.10 7.00 7.82
N HIS A 57 -1.00 7.55 8.35
CA HIS A 57 -1.26 8.99 8.40
C HIS A 57 -1.17 9.70 7.04
N VAL A 58 -1.52 8.99 5.96
CA VAL A 58 -1.53 9.54 4.59
C VAL A 58 -2.96 9.84 4.16
N HIS A 59 -3.14 10.94 3.44
CA HIS A 59 -4.48 11.36 3.01
C HIS A 59 -4.77 11.02 1.55
N LYS A 60 -3.73 10.70 0.76
CA LYS A 60 -3.84 10.48 -0.68
C LYS A 60 -2.96 9.33 -1.13
N ARG A 61 -3.38 8.68 -2.22
CA ARG A 61 -2.57 7.67 -2.91
C ARG A 61 -1.18 8.20 -3.26
N SER A 62 -1.08 9.47 -3.66
CA SER A 62 0.20 10.08 -4.03
C SER A 62 1.18 10.11 -2.86
N GLU A 63 0.72 10.39 -1.64
CA GLU A 63 1.60 10.40 -0.46
C GLU A 63 2.04 9.00 -0.06
N LEU A 64 1.15 8.02 -0.18
CA LEU A 64 1.52 6.62 0.02
C LEU A 64 2.58 6.17 -1.00
N LEU A 65 2.41 6.54 -2.27
CA LEU A 65 3.37 6.23 -3.32
C LEU A 65 4.69 7.00 -3.12
N ASP A 66 4.62 8.24 -2.65
CA ASP A 66 5.78 9.07 -2.32
C ASP A 66 6.61 8.43 -1.21
N TYR A 67 5.97 8.03 -0.10
CA TYR A 67 6.63 7.26 0.97
C TYR A 67 7.35 6.02 0.42
N ILE A 68 6.67 5.23 -0.42
CA ILE A 68 7.27 4.03 -1.01
C ILE A 68 8.43 4.38 -1.94
N ASN A 69 8.30 5.43 -2.75
CA ASN A 69 9.33 5.87 -3.68
C ASN A 69 10.56 6.45 -2.95
N MET A 70 10.37 7.23 -1.89
CA MET A 70 11.43 7.75 -1.03
C MET A 70 12.26 6.64 -0.39
N HIS A 71 11.60 5.56 0.03
CA HIS A 71 12.28 4.40 0.61
C HIS A 71 12.84 3.43 -0.44
N ARG A 72 12.52 3.63 -1.73
CA ARG A 72 12.94 2.76 -2.83
C ARG A 72 14.25 3.20 -3.50
N GLY A 73 14.71 4.45 -3.31
CA GLY A 73 15.99 4.93 -3.84
C GLY A 73 16.60 5.98 -2.91
N ASP A 74 17.79 5.78 -2.37
CA ASP A 74 19.08 5.98 -3.06
C ASP A 74 19.07 5.75 -4.60
N ASN A 75 19.50 6.79 -5.34
CA ASN A 75 19.68 6.92 -6.80
C ASN A 75 18.50 7.46 -7.63
N ASN A 76 18.38 8.80 -7.72
CA ASN A 76 18.58 9.59 -8.96
C ASN A 76 17.92 10.99 -8.88
N ASP A 77 18.65 12.00 -8.39
CA ASP A 77 19.19 13.16 -9.14
C ASP A 77 19.88 14.12 -8.13
#